data_AF-A0A4S1E3K7-F1
#
_entry.id   AF-A0A4S1E3K7-F1
#
_cell.length_a   1.000
_cell.length_b   1.000
_cell.length_c   1.000
_cell.angle_alpha   90.00
_cell.angle_beta   90.00
_cell.angle_gamma   90.00
#
_symmetry.space_group_name_H-M   'P 1'
#
loop_
_entity.id
_entity.type
_entity.pdbx_description
1 polymer ?
#
loop_
_entity_poly.entity_id
_entity_poly.type
_entity_poly.pdbx_seq_one_letter_code
_entity_poly.pdbx_strand_id
1 'polypeptide(L)'
;RSPRALDSSIGLELNIPLYSGGAISSRVREQTARLQQQNFEKEDAKRNAITAARQYFTDVNMGLLQVRALQAAERSSQASLDANELAYEVGVRINIDVLNAQQQLYETQRALSKARYDTLLNSLRLKEAAGTLNDEDLQALDALLDQPQPAA
;
A
#
# COMPACT_ATOMS: atom_id res chain seq x y z
N ARG A 1 -48.55 49.20 54.36
CA ARG A 1 -47.86 47.96 53.90
C ARG A 1 -48.51 47.55 52.58
N SER A 2 -47.84 47.73 51.45
CA SER A 2 -48.32 47.24 50.15
C SER A 2 -47.72 45.84 49.93
N PRO A 3 -48.52 44.80 49.61
CA PRO A 3 -47.98 43.46 49.39
C PRO A 3 -47.27 43.43 48.03
N ARG A 4 -46.07 42.84 48.00
CA ARG A 4 -45.33 42.54 46.77
C ARG A 4 -46.06 41.42 46.04
N ALA A 5 -46.52 41.67 44.81
CA ALA A 5 -46.94 40.60 43.92
C ALA A 5 -45.68 39.81 43.51
N LEU A 6 -45.61 38.52 43.86
CA LEU A 6 -44.72 37.58 43.21
C LEU A 6 -45.46 37.08 41.96
N ASP A 7 -45.07 37.57 40.79
CA ASP A 7 -45.48 36.93 39.54
C ASP A 7 -44.53 35.76 39.26
N SER A 8 -45.08 34.55 39.26
CA SER A 8 -44.39 33.32 38.88
C SER A 8 -45.23 32.61 37.83
N SER A 9 -44.80 32.66 36.57
CA SER A 9 -45.46 31.96 35.46
C SER A 9 -44.54 30.86 34.92
N ILE A 10 -45.09 29.65 34.80
CA ILE A 10 -44.49 28.56 34.01
C ILE A 10 -45.34 28.42 32.75
N GLY A 11 -44.73 28.55 31.58
CA GLY A 11 -45.38 28.42 30.28
C GLY A 11 -44.67 27.40 29.39
N LEU A 12 -45.44 26.68 28.59
CA LEU A 12 -44.94 25.83 27.50
C LEU A 12 -45.30 26.50 26.17
N GLU A 13 -44.29 26.76 25.35
CA GLU A 13 -44.49 27.31 24.00
C GLU A 13 -44.43 26.19 22.97
N LEU A 14 -45.48 26.08 22.15
CA LEU A 14 -45.58 25.12 21.05
C LEU A 14 -45.66 25.88 19.73
N ASN A 15 -44.66 25.72 18.87
CA ASN A 15 -44.63 26.29 17.53
C ASN A 15 -44.83 25.20 16.48
N ILE A 16 -45.95 25.23 15.75
CA ILE A 16 -46.27 24.33 14.64
C ILE A 16 -46.45 25.17 13.37
N PRO A 17 -45.45 25.24 12.49
CA PRO A 17 -45.59 25.97 11.23
C PRO A 17 -46.54 25.20 10.29
N LEU A 18 -47.69 25.81 9.94
CA LEU A 18 -48.68 25.20 9.04
C LEU A 18 -48.27 25.30 7.56
N TYR A 19 -47.52 26.34 7.18
CA TYR A 19 -47.00 26.52 5.82
C TYR A 19 -45.75 27.39 5.83
N SER A 20 -44.67 26.94 5.18
CA SER A 20 -43.37 27.64 5.17
C SER A 20 -42.92 28.04 3.77
N GLY A 21 -43.86 28.27 2.83
CA GLY A 21 -43.55 28.69 1.46
C GLY A 21 -42.67 27.71 0.67
N GLY A 22 -42.68 26.42 1.05
CA GLY A 22 -41.83 25.38 0.45
C GLY A 22 -40.41 25.28 1.02
N ALA A 23 -40.00 26.11 1.98
CA ALA A 23 -38.66 26.05 2.57
C ALA A 23 -38.32 24.69 3.21
N ILE A 24 -39.28 24.11 3.94
CA ILE A 24 -39.12 22.76 4.54
C ILE A 24 -38.96 21.70 3.45
N SER A 25 -39.79 21.73 2.40
CA SER A 25 -39.71 20.73 1.32
C SER A 25 -38.40 20.85 0.53
N SER A 26 -37.93 22.08 0.27
CA SER A 26 -36.63 22.33 -0.35
C SER A 26 -35.47 21.82 0.49
N ARG A 27 -35.49 22.08 1.81
CA ARG A 27 -34.48 21.55 2.74
C ARG A 27 -34.49 20.03 2.77
N VAL A 28 -35.66 19.39 2.78
CA VAL A 28 -35.75 17.93 2.71
C VAL A 28 -35.16 17.41 1.40
N ARG A 29 -35.47 18.02 0.25
CA ARG A 29 -34.86 17.63 -1.05
C ARG A 29 -33.34 17.77 -1.04
N GLU A 30 -32.81 18.86 -0.48
CA GLU A 30 -31.38 19.07 -0.33
C GLU A 30 -30.73 18.00 0.55
N GLN A 31 -31.30 17.70 1.72
CA GLN A 31 -30.78 16.67 2.62
C GLN A 31 -30.85 15.26 2.00
N THR A 32 -31.92 14.95 1.25
CA THR A 32 -32.02 13.69 0.51
C THR A 32 -30.94 13.60 -0.58
N ALA A 33 -30.69 14.68 -1.32
CA ALA A 33 -29.62 14.72 -2.32
C ALA A 33 -28.23 14.55 -1.69
N ARG A 34 -27.98 15.20 -0.54
CA ARG A 34 -26.74 15.02 0.24
C ARG A 34 -26.57 13.58 0.73
N LEU A 35 -27.63 12.97 1.27
CA LEU A 35 -27.59 11.56 1.69
C LEU A 35 -27.27 10.64 0.49
N GLN A 36 -27.88 10.89 -0.66
CA GLN A 36 -27.60 10.14 -1.88
C GLN A 36 -26.14 10.30 -2.33
N GLN A 37 -25.60 11.52 -2.28
CA GLN A 37 -24.20 11.79 -2.56
C GLN A 37 -23.28 11.01 -1.61
N GLN A 38 -23.53 11.07 -0.30
CA GLN A 38 -22.74 10.34 0.71
C GLN A 38 -22.78 8.82 0.49
N ASN A 39 -23.92 8.27 0.05
CA ASN A 39 -24.02 6.86 -0.29
C ASN A 39 -23.17 6.49 -1.52
N PHE A 40 -23.11 7.35 -2.54
CA PHE A 40 -22.23 7.14 -3.69
C PHE A 40 -20.75 7.26 -3.30
N GLU A 41 -20.38 8.27 -2.52
CA GLU A 41 -19.01 8.42 -2.00
C GLU A 41 -18.55 7.18 -1.20
N LYS A 42 -19.45 6.60 -0.39
CA LYS A 42 -19.20 5.35 0.33
C LYS A 42 -18.98 4.17 -0.61
N GLU A 43 -19.83 4.02 -1.63
CA GLU A 43 -19.71 2.93 -2.61
C GLU A 43 -18.42 3.07 -3.44
N ASP A 44 -18.05 4.28 -3.83
CA ASP A 44 -16.80 4.57 -4.53
C ASP A 44 -15.58 4.27 -3.66
N ALA A 45 -15.58 4.69 -2.39
CA ALA A 45 -14.52 4.36 -1.44
C ALA A 45 -14.36 2.83 -1.27
N LYS A 46 -15.48 2.11 -1.18
CA LYS A 46 -15.47 0.64 -1.10
C LYS A 46 -14.88 0.01 -2.37
N ARG A 47 -15.28 0.48 -3.56
CA ARG A 47 -14.75 -0.02 -4.84
C ARG A 47 -13.26 0.26 -4.99
N ASN A 48 -12.82 1.44 -4.58
CA ASN A 48 -11.41 1.83 -4.60
C ASN A 48 -10.59 0.91 -3.69
N ALA A 49 -11.06 0.63 -2.47
CA ALA A 49 -10.39 -0.29 -1.55
C ALA A 49 -10.27 -1.72 -2.12
N ILE A 50 -11.34 -2.26 -2.70
CA ILE A 50 -11.32 -3.58 -3.35
C ILE A 50 -10.35 -3.63 -4.53
N THR A 51 -10.33 -2.58 -5.35
CA THR A 51 -9.47 -2.49 -6.52
C THR A 51 -8.00 -2.37 -6.13
N ALA A 52 -7.69 -1.53 -5.13
CA ALA A 52 -6.35 -1.39 -4.57
C ALA A 52 -5.85 -2.71 -3.97
N ALA A 53 -6.66 -3.40 -3.16
CA ALA A 53 -6.29 -4.69 -2.58
C ALA A 53 -6.01 -5.75 -3.65
N ARG A 54 -6.83 -5.81 -4.71
CA ARG A 54 -6.60 -6.73 -5.84
C ARG A 54 -5.31 -6.40 -6.61
N GLN A 55 -5.04 -5.11 -6.80
CA GLN A 55 -3.81 -4.66 -7.46
C GLN A 55 -2.59 -5.08 -6.64
N TYR A 56 -2.54 -4.76 -5.35
CA TYR A 56 -1.41 -5.14 -4.49
C TYR A 56 -1.24 -6.65 -4.38
N PHE A 57 -2.32 -7.42 -4.33
CA PHE A 57 -2.23 -8.88 -4.35
C PHE A 57 -1.57 -9.39 -5.65
N THR A 58 -1.93 -8.80 -6.78
CA THR A 58 -1.31 -9.14 -8.08
C THR A 58 0.16 -8.75 -8.09
N ASP A 59 0.49 -7.55 -7.59
CA ASP A 59 1.86 -7.04 -7.54
C ASP A 59 2.77 -7.90 -6.64
N VAL A 60 2.27 -8.38 -5.51
CA VAL A 60 3.00 -9.31 -4.63
C VAL A 60 3.27 -10.64 -5.33
N ASN A 61 2.27 -11.22 -5.99
CA ASN A 61 2.45 -12.47 -6.73
C ASN A 61 3.45 -12.32 -7.87
N MET A 62 3.36 -11.22 -8.63
CA MET A 62 4.32 -10.91 -9.69
C MET A 62 5.72 -10.67 -9.14
N GLY A 63 5.84 -9.96 -8.01
CA GLY A 63 7.11 -9.76 -7.30
C GLY A 63 7.75 -11.07 -6.88
N LEU A 64 6.99 -12.01 -6.32
CA LEU A 64 7.48 -13.34 -5.95
C LEU A 64 8.00 -14.13 -7.17
N LEU A 65 7.29 -14.06 -8.31
CA LEU A 65 7.75 -14.67 -9.55
C LEU A 65 9.03 -14.01 -10.07
N GLN A 66 9.12 -12.68 -10.00
CA GLN A 66 10.31 -11.92 -10.39
C GLN A 66 11.52 -12.28 -9.53
N VAL A 67 11.34 -12.43 -8.21
CA VAL A 67 12.40 -12.88 -7.29
C VAL A 67 12.90 -14.27 -7.70
N ARG A 68 12.00 -15.22 -7.97
CA ARG A 68 12.39 -16.58 -8.41
C ARG A 68 13.14 -16.56 -9.75
N ALA A 69 12.69 -15.74 -10.69
CA ALA A 69 13.35 -15.58 -11.98
C ALA A 69 14.76 -15.00 -11.81
N LEU A 70 14.92 -13.99 -10.96
CA LEU A 70 16.22 -13.37 -10.67
C LEU A 70 17.16 -14.30 -9.88
N GLN A 71 16.64 -15.16 -9.01
CA GLN A 71 17.44 -16.23 -8.37
C GLN A 71 17.95 -17.26 -9.40
N ALA A 72 17.16 -17.58 -10.41
CA ALA A 72 17.62 -18.43 -11.51
C ALA A 72 18.66 -17.71 -12.37
N ALA A 73 18.43 -16.43 -12.67
CA ALA A 73 19.37 -15.60 -13.41
C ALA A 73 20.72 -15.44 -12.67
N GLU A 74 20.71 -15.24 -11.36
CA GLU A 74 21.90 -15.14 -10.52
C GLU A 74 22.75 -16.42 -10.62
N ARG A 75 22.12 -17.59 -10.48
CA ARG A 75 22.82 -18.88 -10.66
C ARG A 75 23.41 -19.04 -12.06
N SER A 76 22.69 -18.57 -13.08
CA SER A 76 23.16 -18.59 -14.47
C SER A 76 24.34 -17.64 -14.69
N SER A 77 24.27 -16.40 -14.16
CA SER A 77 25.35 -15.42 -14.23
C SER A 77 26.60 -15.91 -13.49
N GLN A 78 26.43 -16.57 -12.34
CA GLN A 78 27.54 -17.17 -11.60
C GLN A 78 28.22 -18.26 -12.42
N ALA A 79 27.44 -19.22 -12.94
CA ALA A 79 27.99 -20.29 -13.78
C ALA A 79 28.70 -19.73 -15.03
N SER A 80 28.19 -18.63 -15.58
CA SER A 80 28.84 -17.96 -16.70
C SER A 80 30.14 -17.27 -16.29
N LEU A 81 30.22 -16.67 -15.10
CA LEU A 81 31.46 -16.12 -14.57
C LEU A 81 32.51 -17.23 -14.39
N ASP A 82 32.14 -18.31 -13.70
CA ASP A 82 33.03 -19.45 -13.44
C ASP A 82 33.58 -20.04 -14.75
N ALA A 83 32.74 -20.15 -15.78
CA ALA A 83 33.14 -20.65 -17.09
C ALA A 83 34.10 -19.69 -17.84
N ASN A 84 33.88 -18.37 -17.71
CA ASN A 84 34.77 -17.37 -18.32
C ASN A 84 36.11 -17.29 -17.59
N GLU A 85 36.12 -17.42 -16.27
CA GLU A 85 37.34 -17.49 -15.45
C GLU A 85 38.18 -18.71 -15.85
N LEU A 86 37.58 -19.91 -15.90
CA LEU A 86 38.26 -21.11 -16.35
C LEU A 86 38.81 -20.97 -17.77
N ALA A 87 37.99 -20.43 -18.69
CA ALA A 87 38.40 -20.24 -20.08
C ALA A 87 39.52 -19.18 -20.23
N TYR A 88 39.57 -18.20 -19.34
CA TYR A 88 40.65 -17.21 -19.26
C TYR A 88 41.95 -17.87 -18.76
N GLU A 89 41.88 -18.71 -17.74
CA GLU A 89 43.03 -19.45 -17.20
C GLU A 89 43.69 -20.37 -18.25
N VAL A 90 42.89 -21.01 -19.12
CA VAL A 90 43.39 -21.85 -20.21
C VAL A 90 43.70 -21.07 -21.50
N GLY A 91 43.57 -19.74 -21.50
CA GLY A 91 43.90 -18.86 -22.62
C GLY A 91 42.91 -18.83 -23.79
N VAL A 92 41.69 -19.34 -23.59
CA VAL A 92 40.59 -19.34 -24.59
C VAL A 92 39.80 -18.02 -24.55
N ARG A 93 39.71 -17.37 -23.39
CA ARG A 93 39.03 -16.07 -23.18
C ARG A 93 40.03 -15.00 -22.76
N ILE A 94 39.63 -13.73 -22.92
CA ILE A 94 40.44 -12.57 -22.51
C ILE A 94 39.85 -11.90 -21.25
N ASN A 95 40.63 -11.05 -20.59
CA ASN A 95 40.25 -10.43 -19.32
C ASN A 95 38.92 -9.65 -19.38
N ILE A 96 38.61 -9.01 -20.52
CA ILE A 96 37.35 -8.28 -20.70
C ILE A 96 36.12 -9.22 -20.66
N ASP A 97 36.25 -10.49 -21.05
CA ASP A 97 35.15 -11.46 -20.97
C ASP A 97 34.81 -11.77 -19.51
N VAL A 98 35.83 -11.95 -18.66
CA VAL A 98 35.67 -12.15 -17.21
C VAL A 98 35.06 -10.92 -16.56
N LEU A 99 35.57 -9.72 -16.88
CA LEU A 99 35.04 -8.46 -16.33
C LEU A 99 33.56 -8.25 -16.72
N ASN A 100 33.19 -8.55 -17.96
CA ASN A 100 31.79 -8.45 -18.42
C ASN A 100 30.89 -9.47 -17.69
N ALA A 101 31.34 -10.71 -17.52
CA ALA A 101 30.59 -11.72 -16.79
C ALA A 101 30.40 -11.34 -15.31
N GLN A 102 31.44 -10.78 -14.69
CA GLN A 102 31.39 -10.30 -13.31
C GLN A 102 30.46 -9.09 -13.16
N GLN A 103 30.50 -8.13 -14.09
CA GLN A 103 29.56 -7.02 -14.13
C GLN A 103 28.12 -7.53 -14.23
N GLN A 104 27.84 -8.48 -15.13
CA GLN A 104 26.51 -9.06 -15.30
C GLN A 104 26.01 -9.75 -14.03
N LEU A 105 26.88 -10.46 -13.29
CA LEU A 105 26.52 -11.06 -12.01
C LEU A 105 26.10 -10.00 -10.98
N TYR A 106 26.89 -8.94 -10.82
CA TYR A 106 26.56 -7.87 -9.87
C TYR A 106 25.28 -7.12 -10.24
N GLU A 107 25.03 -6.89 -11.52
CA GLU A 107 23.76 -6.30 -12.00
C GLU A 107 22.57 -7.20 -11.63
N THR A 108 22.69 -8.51 -11.83
CA THR A 108 21.66 -9.48 -11.47
C THR A 108 21.44 -9.54 -9.95
N GLN A 109 22.50 -9.53 -9.13
CA GLN A 109 22.42 -9.52 -7.67
C GLN A 109 21.73 -8.25 -7.15
N ARG A 110 22.07 -7.08 -7.72
CA ARG A 110 21.41 -5.81 -7.39
C ARG A 110 19.92 -5.85 -7.76
N ALA A 111 19.59 -6.36 -8.94
CA ALA A 111 18.21 -6.51 -9.38
C ALA A 111 17.42 -7.46 -8.46
N LEU A 112 18.02 -8.59 -8.06
CA LEU A 112 17.43 -9.55 -7.13
C LEU A 112 17.17 -8.93 -5.77
N SER A 113 18.15 -8.20 -5.24
CA SER A 113 18.01 -7.49 -3.97
C SER A 113 16.83 -6.52 -4.04
N LYS A 114 16.81 -5.64 -5.04
CA LYS A 114 15.72 -4.69 -5.26
C LYS A 114 14.36 -5.38 -5.36
N ALA A 115 14.25 -6.46 -6.14
CA ALA A 115 13.00 -7.20 -6.29
C ALA A 115 12.49 -7.81 -4.98
N ARG A 116 13.40 -8.28 -4.10
CA ARG A 116 13.03 -8.75 -2.75
C ARG A 116 12.44 -7.61 -1.91
N TYR A 117 13.11 -6.45 -1.87
CA TYR A 117 12.62 -5.26 -1.16
C TYR A 117 11.26 -4.79 -1.68
N ASP A 118 11.12 -4.65 -3.00
CA ASP A 118 9.87 -4.20 -3.64
C ASP A 118 8.71 -5.18 -3.33
N THR A 119 8.99 -6.49 -3.35
CA THR A 119 7.99 -7.52 -3.02
C THR A 119 7.56 -7.44 -1.55
N LEU A 120 8.51 -7.24 -0.63
CA LEU A 120 8.21 -7.05 0.80
C LEU A 120 7.35 -5.81 1.00
N LEU A 121 7.72 -4.66 0.42
CA LEU A 121 6.94 -3.43 0.53
C LEU A 121 5.52 -3.59 -0.03
N ASN A 122 5.36 -4.25 -1.17
CA ASN A 122 4.04 -4.51 -1.74
C ASN A 122 3.20 -5.45 -0.85
N SER A 123 3.83 -6.35 -0.10
CA SER A 123 3.13 -7.20 0.87
C SER A 123 2.58 -6.38 2.05
N LEU A 124 3.32 -5.36 2.52
CA LEU A 124 2.83 -4.43 3.54
C LEU A 124 1.66 -3.58 3.02
N ARG A 125 1.77 -3.03 1.81
CA ARG A 125 0.68 -2.27 1.17
C ARG A 125 -0.59 -3.10 0.98
N LEU A 126 -0.44 -4.40 0.70
CA LEU A 126 -1.57 -5.32 0.66
C LEU A 126 -2.24 -5.45 2.03
N LYS A 127 -1.46 -5.63 3.10
CA LYS A 127 -1.99 -5.71 4.47
C LYS A 127 -2.64 -4.40 4.92
N GLU A 128 -2.08 -3.25 4.52
CA GLU A 128 -2.67 -1.93 4.73
C GLU A 128 -4.03 -1.82 4.03
N ALA A 129 -4.09 -2.15 2.74
CA ALA A 129 -5.33 -2.12 1.96
C ALA A 129 -6.38 -3.13 2.45
N ALA A 130 -5.94 -4.24 3.05
CA ALA A 130 -6.80 -5.24 3.70
C ALA A 130 -7.25 -4.81 5.11
N GLY A 131 -6.66 -3.76 5.69
CA GLY A 131 -6.93 -3.31 7.05
C GLY A 131 -6.38 -4.24 8.14
N THR A 132 -5.41 -5.09 7.80
CA THR A 132 -4.84 -6.10 8.71
C THR A 132 -3.38 -5.79 9.08
N LEU A 133 -2.84 -4.63 8.68
CA LEU A 133 -1.48 -4.23 9.01
C LEU A 133 -1.37 -3.96 10.51
N ASN A 134 -0.44 -4.65 11.18
CA ASN A 134 -0.18 -4.47 12.60
C ASN A 134 1.31 -4.18 12.86
N ASP A 135 1.63 -3.82 14.11
CA ASP A 135 3.02 -3.53 14.53
C ASP A 135 3.93 -4.77 14.43
N GLU A 136 3.36 -5.97 14.57
CA GLU A 136 4.09 -7.24 14.42
C GLU A 136 4.61 -7.43 12.99
N ASP A 137 3.84 -6.99 11.98
CA ASP A 137 4.23 -7.04 10.58
C ASP A 137 5.43 -6.13 10.29
N LEU A 138 5.47 -4.96 10.95
CA LEU A 138 6.58 -4.02 10.85
C LEU A 138 7.83 -4.56 11.53
N GLN A 139 7.69 -5.17 12.71
CA GLN A 139 8.81 -5.81 13.43
C GLN A 139 9.37 -7.02 12.66
N ALA A 140 8.50 -7.83 12.06
CA ALA A 140 8.93 -8.95 11.23
C ALA A 140 9.71 -8.48 9.99
N LEU A 141 9.30 -7.35 9.39
CA LEU A 141 10.05 -6.73 8.31
C LEU A 141 11.40 -6.20 8.78
N ASP A 142 11.44 -5.48 9.89
CA ASP A 142 12.68 -4.91 10.46
C ASP A 142 13.71 -6.01 10.73
N ALA A 143 13.29 -7.14 11.30
CA ALA A 143 14.12 -8.32 11.52
C ALA A 143 14.65 -8.96 10.22
N LEU A 144 13.92 -8.84 9.11
CA LEU A 144 14.35 -9.29 7.78
C LEU A 144 15.40 -8.35 7.16
N LEU A 145 15.43 -7.08 7.59
CA LEU A 145 16.32 -6.04 7.08
C LEU A 145 17.62 -5.93 7.89
N ASP A 146 17.59 -6.26 9.18
CA ASP A 146 18.74 -6.15 10.10
C ASP A 146 19.76 -7.30 9.94
N GLN A 147 19.71 -8.08 8.85
CA GLN A 147 20.80 -9.00 8.54
C GLN A 147 22.07 -8.18 8.26
N PRO A 148 23.15 -8.37 9.05
CA PRO A 148 24.35 -7.56 8.90
C PRO A 148 24.92 -7.76 7.51
N GLN A 149 24.88 -6.69 6.71
CA GLN A 149 25.71 -6.60 5.51
C GLN A 149 27.17 -6.79 5.97
N PRO A 150 27.89 -7.83 5.51
CA PRO A 150 29.32 -7.87 5.74
C PRO A 150 29.89 -6.64 5.03
N ALA A 151 30.36 -5.68 5.82
CA ALA A 151 31.12 -4.56 5.32
C ALA A 151 32.32 -5.14 4.55
N ALA A 152 32.41 -4.77 3.27
CA ALA A 152 33.54 -5.08 2.41
C ALA A 152 34.85 -4.56 3.00
#